data_AF-A0A1E5WD42-F1
#
_entry.id   AF-A0A1E5WD42-F1
#
_cell.length_a   1.000
_cell.length_b   1.000
_cell.length_c   1.000
_cell.angle_alpha   90.00
_cell.angle_beta   90.00
_cell.angle_gamma   90.00
#
_symmetry.space_group_name_H-M   'P 1'
#
loop_
_entity.id
_entity.type
_entity.pdbx_description
1 polymer ?
#
loop_
_entity_poly.entity_id
_entity_poly.type
_entity_poly.pdbx_seq_one_letter_code
_entity_poly.pdbx_strand_id
1 'polypeptide(L)'
;MASWVDVPDCFCFHLWNAWEDEETGEVVIKVDLETGELTKFEYGEGRFGGEPGFVPMDPAAAHPRGEDDGYVLTFVHDERAGTSKLLVVNAADMRLEATVQLPSRVPFGFHGTFITANELEAQA
;
A
#
# COMPACT_ATOMS: atom_id res chain seq x y z
N MET A 1 -18.17 -3.17 -25.67
CA MET A 1 -18.97 -2.20 -24.87
C MET A 1 -18.39 -2.24 -23.48
N ALA A 2 -17.97 -1.11 -22.93
CA ALA A 2 -17.62 -1.05 -21.51
C ALA A 2 -18.93 -1.05 -20.69
N SER A 3 -18.98 -1.84 -19.63
CA SER A 3 -20.07 -1.86 -18.64
C SER A 3 -19.54 -1.30 -17.33
N TRP A 4 -20.27 -0.34 -16.77
CA TRP A 4 -20.00 0.16 -15.42
C TRP A 4 -20.60 -0.81 -14.39
N VAL A 5 -19.88 -1.03 -13.30
CA VAL A 5 -20.32 -1.82 -12.15
C VAL A 5 -20.14 -0.95 -10.92
N ASP A 6 -21.22 -0.72 -10.19
CA ASP A 6 -21.16 -0.04 -8.91
C ASP A 6 -20.59 -1.01 -7.86
N VAL A 7 -19.53 -0.59 -7.18
CA VAL A 7 -18.88 -1.33 -6.09
C VAL A 7 -18.92 -0.45 -4.83
N PRO A 8 -20.03 -0.47 -4.07
CA PRO A 8 -20.15 0.29 -2.83
C PRO A 8 -19.14 -0.23 -1.79
N ASP A 9 -18.76 0.63 -0.85
CA ASP A 9 -17.81 0.32 0.22
C ASP A 9 -16.45 -0.24 -0.27
N CYS A 10 -15.99 0.21 -1.45
CA CYS A 10 -14.75 -0.27 -2.06
C CYS A 10 -13.68 0.81 -2.11
N PHE A 11 -12.45 0.43 -1.73
CA PHE A 11 -11.31 1.31 -1.74
C PHE A 11 -10.25 0.87 -2.74
N CYS A 12 -9.57 1.82 -3.35
CA CYS A 12 -8.43 1.56 -4.23
C CYS A 12 -7.16 2.17 -3.64
N PHE A 13 -6.09 1.38 -3.55
CA PHE A 13 -4.76 1.86 -3.19
C PHE A 13 -3.91 2.01 -4.45
N HIS A 14 -3.33 3.19 -4.65
CA HIS A 14 -2.54 3.48 -5.84
C HIS A 14 -1.24 4.20 -5.49
N LEU A 15 -0.18 3.91 -6.25
CA LEU A 15 1.03 4.72 -6.23
C LEU A 15 0.81 5.92 -7.15
N TRP A 16 0.70 7.09 -6.56
CA TRP A 16 0.62 8.34 -7.30
C TRP A 16 2.04 8.89 -7.41
N ASN A 17 2.56 8.97 -8.63
CA ASN A 17 3.96 9.30 -8.87
C ASN A 17 4.17 10.81 -9.14
N ALA A 18 5.45 11.23 -9.14
CA ALA A 18 5.81 12.65 -9.28
C ALA A 18 5.39 13.30 -10.61
N TRP A 19 5.02 12.53 -11.64
CA TRP A 19 4.46 13.07 -12.88
C TRP A 19 3.01 13.49 -12.74
N GLU A 20 2.33 12.97 -11.73
CA GLU A 20 0.92 13.17 -11.51
C GLU A 20 0.70 14.11 -10.30
N ASP A 21 1.64 14.22 -9.36
CA ASP A 21 1.66 15.21 -8.26
C ASP A 21 3.09 15.74 -7.99
N GLU A 22 3.40 16.89 -8.59
CA GLU A 22 4.72 17.54 -8.44
C GLU A 22 4.94 18.17 -7.05
N GLU A 23 3.87 18.43 -6.26
CA GLU A 23 3.98 19.08 -4.96
C GLU A 23 4.40 18.11 -3.84
N THR A 24 3.84 16.89 -3.84
CA THR A 24 4.10 15.91 -2.77
C THR A 24 5.17 14.87 -3.13
N GLY A 25 5.56 14.77 -4.41
CA GLY A 25 6.42 13.70 -4.90
C GLY A 25 5.67 12.37 -4.99
N GLU A 26 6.32 11.25 -4.68
CA GLU A 26 5.66 9.95 -4.68
C GLU A 26 4.88 9.68 -3.38
N VAL A 27 3.62 9.29 -3.54
CA VAL A 27 2.69 9.03 -2.44
C VAL A 27 1.89 7.75 -2.68
N VAL A 28 1.48 7.08 -1.61
CA VAL A 28 0.37 6.13 -1.69
C VAL A 28 -0.91 6.89 -1.48
N ILE A 29 -1.90 6.68 -2.34
CA ILE A 29 -3.25 7.17 -2.12
C ILE A 29 -4.21 6.04 -1.82
N LYS A 30 -5.16 6.32 -0.94
CA LYS A 30 -6.39 5.58 -0.78
C LYS A 30 -7.51 6.38 -1.42
N VAL A 31 -8.25 5.75 -2.32
CA VAL A 31 -9.41 6.31 -3.00
C VAL A 31 -10.66 5.59 -2.49
N ASP A 32 -11.60 6.33 -1.93
CA ASP A 32 -12.97 5.86 -1.75
C ASP A 32 -13.67 5.93 -3.11
N LEU A 33 -14.04 4.77 -3.67
CA LEU A 33 -14.64 4.71 -5.01
C LEU A 33 -16.11 5.15 -5.04
N GLU A 34 -16.78 5.22 -3.89
CA GLU A 34 -18.15 5.71 -3.79
C GLU A 34 -18.18 7.23 -3.70
N THR A 35 -17.34 7.82 -2.85
CA THR A 35 -17.35 9.28 -2.60
C THR A 35 -16.35 10.05 -3.45
N GLY A 36 -15.31 9.40 -3.94
CA GLY A 36 -14.16 10.02 -4.61
C GLY A 36 -13.18 10.69 -3.63
N GLU A 37 -13.34 10.50 -2.31
CA GLU A 37 -12.42 11.05 -1.31
C GLU A 37 -11.04 10.38 -1.40
N LEU A 38 -10.00 11.19 -1.20
CA LEU A 38 -8.61 10.77 -1.31
C LEU A 38 -7.88 11.02 0.00
N THR A 39 -7.22 9.99 0.53
CA THR A 39 -6.28 10.13 1.66
C THR A 39 -4.88 9.78 1.18
N LYS A 40 -3.91 10.67 1.44
CA LYS A 40 -2.52 10.53 0.99
C LYS A 40 -1.61 10.05 2.12
N PHE A 41 -0.66 9.20 1.77
CA PHE A 41 0.49 8.85 2.59
C PHE A 41 1.78 9.18 1.82
N GLU A 42 2.48 10.21 2.28
CA GLU A 42 3.70 10.73 1.65
C GLU A 42 4.94 9.96 2.14
N TYR A 43 5.81 9.55 1.21
CA TYR A 43 7.08 8.92 1.58
C TYR A 43 8.11 9.90 2.18
N GLY A 44 7.95 11.19 1.85
CA GLY A 44 8.87 12.27 2.17
C GLY A 44 9.87 12.55 1.04
N GLU A 45 10.55 13.69 1.13
CA GLU A 45 11.43 14.19 0.07
C GLU A 45 12.56 13.21 -0.31
N GLY A 46 12.73 12.96 -1.61
CA GLY A 46 13.80 12.11 -2.14
C GLY A 46 13.62 10.62 -1.85
N ARG A 47 12.38 10.21 -1.56
CA ARG A 47 12.01 8.83 -1.30
C ARG A 47 10.95 8.36 -2.29
N PHE A 48 11.21 7.19 -2.86
CA PHE A 48 10.43 6.65 -3.97
C PHE A 48 10.11 5.19 -3.71
N GLY A 49 8.92 4.76 -4.09
CA GLY A 49 8.39 3.43 -3.78
C GLY A 49 7.99 2.61 -5.00
N GLY A 50 7.22 1.57 -4.74
CA GLY A 50 6.64 0.71 -5.76
C GLY A 50 5.15 0.47 -5.50
N GLU A 51 4.61 -0.61 -6.06
CA GLU A 51 3.21 -1.00 -5.86
C GLU A 51 2.86 -1.11 -4.37
N PRO A 52 1.80 -0.41 -3.89
CA PRO A 52 1.24 -0.65 -2.57
C PRO A 52 0.44 -1.95 -2.57
N GLY A 53 0.85 -2.91 -1.73
CA GLY A 53 0.12 -4.17 -1.54
C GLY A 53 -0.80 -4.10 -0.32
N PHE A 54 -2.11 -4.20 -0.53
CA PHE A 54 -3.06 -4.34 0.57
C PHE A 54 -3.08 -5.76 1.13
N VAL A 55 -3.06 -5.88 2.46
CA VAL A 55 -3.16 -7.13 3.21
C VAL A 55 -4.31 -6.99 4.20
N PRO A 56 -5.43 -7.72 4.02
CA PRO A 56 -6.56 -7.64 4.93
C PRO A 56 -6.17 -8.22 6.30
N MET A 57 -6.79 -7.71 7.36
CA MET A 57 -6.71 -8.34 8.68
C MET A 57 -7.28 -9.75 8.61
N ASP A 58 -6.58 -10.70 9.25
CA ASP A 58 -7.05 -12.07 9.33
C ASP A 58 -8.40 -12.11 10.10
N PRO A 59 -9.50 -12.55 9.46
CA PRO A 59 -10.80 -12.63 10.13
C PRO A 59 -10.80 -13.63 11.30
N ALA A 60 -9.83 -14.53 11.38
CA ALA A 60 -9.63 -15.40 12.54
C ALA A 60 -8.99 -14.67 13.74
N ALA A 61 -8.26 -13.58 13.51
CA ALA A 61 -7.58 -12.81 14.55
C ALA A 61 -8.46 -11.71 15.16
N ALA A 62 -9.36 -11.12 14.38
CA ALA A 62 -10.33 -10.12 14.82
C ALA A 62 -11.56 -10.08 13.90
N HIS A 63 -12.68 -9.52 14.38
CA HIS A 63 -13.82 -9.26 13.50
C HIS A 63 -13.47 -8.11 12.53
N PRO A 64 -13.61 -8.30 11.21
CA PRO A 64 -13.35 -7.24 10.23
C PRO A 64 -14.23 -6.02 10.50
N ARG A 65 -13.62 -4.84 10.51
CA ARG A 65 -14.30 -3.56 10.76
C ARG A 65 -14.75 -2.83 9.48
N GLY A 66 -14.28 -3.26 8.33
CA GLY A 66 -14.54 -2.66 7.01
C GLY A 66 -13.75 -3.38 5.91
N GLU A 67 -13.98 -3.01 4.64
CA GLU A 67 -13.22 -3.51 3.48
C GLU A 67 -11.73 -3.16 3.58
N ASP A 68 -11.44 -2.01 4.17
CA ASP A 68 -10.13 -1.42 4.38
C ASP A 68 -9.47 -1.80 5.72
N ASP A 69 -10.06 -2.74 6.47
CA ASP A 69 -9.49 -3.21 7.74
C ASP A 69 -8.28 -4.12 7.48
N GLY A 70 -7.11 -3.49 7.40
CA GLY A 70 -5.89 -4.14 6.99
C GLY A 70 -4.70 -3.18 6.94
N TYR A 71 -3.68 -3.60 6.20
CA TYR A 71 -2.43 -2.89 6.07
C TYR A 71 -2.05 -2.71 4.61
N VAL A 72 -1.51 -1.54 4.28
CA VAL A 72 -0.76 -1.33 3.04
C VAL A 72 0.71 -1.58 3.33
N LEU A 73 1.30 -2.48 2.56
CA LEU A 73 2.72 -2.79 2.54
C LEU A 73 3.36 -2.15 1.31
N THR A 74 4.41 -1.37 1.51
CA THR A 74 5.14 -0.73 0.40
C THR A 74 6.63 -0.65 0.68
N PHE A 75 7.43 -0.97 -0.34
CA PHE A 75 8.87 -0.74 -0.30
C PHE A 75 9.17 0.70 -0.67
N VAL A 76 10.03 1.35 0.12
CA VAL A 76 10.48 2.72 -0.13
C VAL A 76 12.00 2.75 -0.16
N HIS A 77 12.56 3.39 -1.18
CA HIS A 77 13.97 3.67 -1.35
C HIS A 77 14.26 5.14 -1.06
N ASP A 78 15.20 5.40 -0.15
CA ASP A 78 15.73 6.73 0.11
C ASP A 78 16.98 6.94 -0.77
N GLU A 79 16.87 7.81 -1.78
CA GLU A 79 17.95 8.04 -2.75
C GLU A 79 19.16 8.74 -2.14
N ARG A 80 18.96 9.54 -1.08
CA ARG A 80 20.04 10.25 -0.40
C ARG A 80 20.87 9.29 0.45
N ALA A 81 20.20 8.39 1.18
CA ALA A 81 20.86 7.42 2.05
C ALA A 81 21.28 6.13 1.32
N GLY A 82 20.70 5.86 0.14
CA GLY A 82 20.92 4.61 -0.60
C GLY A 82 20.32 3.38 0.10
N THR A 83 19.32 3.58 0.97
CA THR A 83 18.72 2.50 1.79
C THR A 83 17.30 2.18 1.36
N SER A 84 16.81 0.98 1.69
CA SER A 84 15.41 0.58 1.45
C SER A 84 14.73 0.15 2.73
N LYS A 85 13.43 0.41 2.82
CA LYS A 85 12.57 0.04 3.95
C LYS A 85 11.29 -0.59 3.43
N LEU A 86 10.70 -1.49 4.20
CA LEU A 86 9.29 -1.88 4.06
C LEU A 86 8.49 -1.06 5.07
N LEU A 87 7.49 -0.32 4.60
CA LEU A 87 6.55 0.42 5.43
C LEU A 87 5.28 -0.39 5.64
N VAL A 88 4.74 -0.34 6.85
CA VAL A 88 3.44 -0.92 7.22
C VAL A 88 2.53 0.23 7.61
N VAL A 89 1.56 0.52 6.74
CA VAL A 89 0.62 1.63 6.88
C VAL A 89 -0.75 1.06 7.18
N ASN A 90 -1.43 1.59 8.19
CA ASN A 90 -2.81 1.23 8.47
C ASN A 90 -3.71 1.66 7.31
N ALA A 91 -4.39 0.72 6.67
CA ALA A 91 -5.16 0.99 5.47
C ALA A 91 -6.44 1.81 5.75
N ALA A 92 -6.94 1.79 6.99
CA ALA A 92 -8.15 2.53 7.36
C ALA A 92 -7.90 4.03 7.44
N ASP A 93 -6.82 4.45 8.10
CA ASP A 93 -6.51 5.87 8.36
C ASP A 93 -5.22 6.40 7.70
N MET A 94 -4.56 5.56 6.88
CA MET A 94 -3.33 5.86 6.15
C MET A 94 -2.15 6.33 7.04
N ARG A 95 -2.12 5.91 8.31
CA ARG A 95 -1.01 6.21 9.23
C ARG A 95 0.05 5.12 9.24
N LEU A 96 1.32 5.54 9.30
CA LEU A 96 2.45 4.62 9.46
C LEU A 96 2.41 3.97 10.86
N GLU A 97 2.38 2.64 10.91
CA GLU A 97 2.43 1.87 12.17
C GLU A 97 3.77 1.20 12.40
N ALA A 98 4.44 0.76 11.33
CA ALA A 98 5.76 0.14 11.45
C ALA A 98 6.66 0.40 10.25
N THR A 99 7.96 0.23 10.48
CA THR A 99 9.01 0.35 9.46
C THR A 99 10.03 -0.75 9.67
N VAL A 100 10.31 -1.51 8.61
CA VAL A 100 11.34 -2.55 8.60
C VAL A 100 12.50 -2.07 7.75
N GLN A 101 13.66 -1.88 8.37
CA GLN A 101 14.90 -1.56 7.66
C GLN A 101 15.40 -2.81 6.94
N LEU A 102 15.67 -2.69 5.63
CA LEU A 102 16.20 -3.80 4.85
C LEU A 102 17.73 -3.73 4.79
N PRO A 103 18.42 -4.89 4.77
CA PRO A 103 19.88 -4.96 4.80
C PRO A 103 20.52 -4.57 3.45
N SER A 104 19.73 -4.50 2.39
CA SER A 104 20.17 -4.16 1.03
C SER A 104 19.12 -3.34 0.30
N ARG A 105 19.54 -2.72 -0.80
CA ARG A 105 18.65 -2.00 -1.71
C ARG A 105 17.65 -2.97 -2.34
N VAL A 106 16.37 -2.62 -2.24
CA VAL A 106 15.30 -3.21 -3.06
C VAL A 106 15.16 -2.33 -4.32
N PRO A 107 15.41 -2.88 -5.52
CA PRO A 107 15.22 -2.12 -6.76
C PRO A 107 13.73 -1.93 -7.06
N PHE A 108 13.41 -0.93 -7.87
CA PHE A 108 12.05 -0.73 -8.38
C PHE A 108 11.58 -1.96 -9.15
N GLY A 109 10.36 -2.40 -8.84
CA GLY A 109 9.75 -3.61 -9.39
C GLY A 109 8.41 -3.31 -10.05
N PHE A 110 7.69 -4.40 -10.37
CA PHE A 110 6.32 -4.34 -10.86
C PHE A 110 5.38 -4.78 -9.74
N HIS A 111 4.75 -5.94 -9.91
CA HIS A 111 3.74 -6.42 -8.99
C HIS A 111 4.31 -7.30 -7.88
N GLY A 112 3.75 -7.19 -6.70
CA GLY A 112 3.94 -8.03 -5.54
C GLY A 112 2.70 -8.84 -5.21
N THR A 113 2.85 -9.79 -4.29
CA THR A 113 1.73 -10.49 -3.68
C THR A 113 2.06 -10.81 -2.23
N PHE A 114 1.05 -10.96 -1.40
CA PHE A 114 1.17 -11.44 -0.03
C PHE A 114 0.62 -12.87 0.03
N ILE A 115 1.34 -13.74 0.73
CA ILE A 115 0.94 -15.14 0.94
C ILE A 115 0.82 -15.35 2.44
N THR A 116 -0.35 -15.77 2.90
CA THR A 116 -0.59 -16.11 4.30
C THR A 116 0.18 -17.38 4.68
N ALA A 117 0.38 -17.59 5.99
CA ALA A 117 1.00 -18.82 6.48
C ALA A 117 0.23 -20.07 6.04
N ASN A 118 -1.12 -20.03 6.10
CA ASN A 118 -1.97 -21.15 5.70
C ASN A 118 -1.88 -21.46 4.20
N GLU A 119 -1.83 -20.44 3.34
CA GLU A 119 -1.63 -20.62 1.89
C GLU A 119 -0.25 -21.20 1.57
N LEU A 120 0.78 -20.79 2.33
CA LEU A 120 2.13 -21.30 2.19
C LEU A 120 2.22 -22.78 2.61
N GLU A 121 1.56 -23.17 3.71
CA GLU A 121 1.48 -24.56 4.17
C GLU A 121 0.80 -25.48 3.15
N ALA A 122 -0.17 -24.96 2.39
CA ALA A 122 -0.89 -25.71 1.36
C ALA A 122 -0.10 -25.92 0.05
N GLN A 123 1.15 -25.46 -0.04
CA GLN A 123 2.00 -25.64 -1.23
C GLN A 123 2.59 -27.06 -1.37
N ALA A 124 2.50 -27.89 -0.33
CA ALA A 124 3.11 -29.21 -0.25
C ALA A 124 2.33 -30.32 -1.00
#